data_AF-A0A935I472-F1
#
_entry.id   AF-A0A935I472-F1
#
_cell.length_a   1.000
_cell.length_b   1.000
_cell.length_c   1.000
_cell.angle_alpha   90.00
_cell.angle_beta   90.00
_cell.angle_gamma   90.00
#
_symmetry.space_group_name_H-M   'P 1'
#
loop_
_entity.id
_entity.type
_entity.pdbx_description
1 polymer ?
#
loop_
_entity_poly.entity_id
_entity_poly.type
_entity_poly.pdbx_seq_one_letter_code
_entity_poly.pdbx_strand_id
1 'polypeptide(L)'
;MTKILKPNHCDQNWLEMTPTNGGRICEKCNKRIVDFSKMNWAQIERIQNQNDNAVCGMYNHKQLENWGHELPTFTNSIKKWLL
;
A
#
# COMPACT_ATOMS: atom_id res chain seq x y z
N MET A 1 -8.77 -1.70 15.75
CA MET A 1 -8.12 -1.48 14.45
C MET A 1 -8.93 -0.45 13.68
N THR A 2 -8.30 0.63 13.26
CA THR A 2 -8.97 1.70 12.51
C THR A 2 -9.02 1.30 11.04
N LYS A 3 -10.19 1.41 10.40
CA LYS A 3 -10.36 1.06 8.99
C LYS A 3 -9.50 1.99 8.11
N ILE A 4 -8.58 1.41 7.34
CA ILE A 4 -7.77 2.16 6.37
C ILE A 4 -8.61 2.40 5.12
N LEU A 5 -8.82 3.67 4.79
CA LEU A 5 -9.57 4.07 3.58
C LEU A 5 -8.75 3.78 2.33
N LYS A 6 -9.42 3.28 1.29
CA LYS A 6 -8.81 3.07 -0.03
C LYS A 6 -8.30 4.40 -0.57
N PRO A 7 -7.05 4.51 -1.03
CA PRO A 7 -6.48 5.76 -1.50
C PRO A 7 -7.21 6.21 -2.77
N ASN A 8 -7.37 7.52 -2.89
CA ASN A 8 -7.81 8.13 -4.15
C ASN A 8 -6.71 8.02 -5.21
N HIS A 9 -7.10 8.02 -6.48
CA HIS A 9 -6.15 8.00 -7.59
C HIS A 9 -5.20 9.21 -7.56
N CYS A 10 -3.92 8.95 -7.80
CA CYS A 10 -2.87 9.95 -7.84
C CYS A 10 -2.05 9.79 -9.12
N ASP A 11 -2.34 10.63 -10.11
CA ASP A 11 -1.67 10.68 -11.43
C ASP A 11 -0.32 11.42 -11.41
N GLN A 12 0.29 11.60 -10.24
CA GLN A 12 1.51 12.39 -10.12
C GLN A 12 2.73 11.53 -10.43
N ASN A 13 3.69 12.06 -11.21
CA ASN A 13 4.94 11.37 -11.48
C ASN A 13 5.85 11.43 -10.25
N TRP A 14 5.84 10.36 -9.46
CA TRP A 14 6.67 10.24 -8.27
C TRP A 14 8.18 10.40 -8.56
N LEU A 15 8.65 10.01 -9.74
CA LEU A 15 10.06 10.14 -10.11
C LEU A 15 10.50 11.60 -10.29
N GLU A 16 9.56 12.48 -10.64
CA GLU A 16 9.79 13.92 -10.86
C GLU A 16 9.69 14.75 -9.57
N MET A 17 9.10 14.20 -8.50
CA MET A 17 8.99 14.90 -7.22
C MET A 17 10.36 15.13 -6.58
N THR A 18 10.48 16.12 -5.69
CA THR A 18 11.73 16.38 -4.97
C THR A 18 11.97 15.33 -3.88
N PRO A 19 13.17 14.71 -3.79
CA PRO A 19 13.52 13.83 -2.67
C PRO A 19 13.53 14.60 -1.35
N THR A 20 13.13 13.95 -0.27
CA THR A 20 13.15 14.50 1.10
C THR A 20 13.78 13.49 2.06
N ASN A 21 14.09 13.92 3.29
CA ASN A 21 14.54 13.00 4.32
C ASN A 21 13.43 11.96 4.61
N GLY A 22 13.67 10.70 4.21
CA GLY A 22 12.73 9.59 4.37
C GLY A 22 11.66 9.46 3.26
N GLY A 23 11.93 9.90 2.02
CA GLY A 23 11.08 9.59 0.85
C GLY A 23 10.83 10.78 -0.07
N ARG A 24 9.61 10.90 -0.60
CA ARG A 24 9.15 12.05 -1.40
C ARG A 24 7.83 12.59 -0.86
N ILE A 25 7.53 13.86 -1.09
CA ILE A 25 6.22 14.45 -0.76
C ILE A 25 5.39 14.54 -2.03
N CYS A 26 4.15 14.05 -1.97
CA CYS A 26 3.19 14.19 -3.07
C CYS A 26 2.75 15.64 -3.20
N GLU A 27 2.93 16.24 -4.37
CA GLU A 27 2.50 17.62 -4.63
C GLU A 27 0.98 17.80 -4.61
N LYS A 28 0.23 16.74 -4.95
CA LYS A 28 -1.25 16.76 -4.97
C LYS A 28 -1.88 16.68 -3.58
N CYS A 29 -1.35 15.84 -2.69
CA CYS A 29 -1.96 15.61 -1.38
C CYS A 29 -1.12 16.10 -0.20
N ASN A 30 0.08 16.65 -0.45
CA ASN A 30 1.04 17.11 0.55
C ASN A 30 1.38 16.05 1.62
N LYS A 31 1.33 14.77 1.24
CA LYS A 31 1.64 13.63 2.10
C LYS A 31 2.95 12.99 1.67
N ARG A 32 3.69 12.44 2.63
CA ARG A 32 4.82 11.55 2.36
C ARG A 32 4.36 10.33 1.56
N ILE A 33 5.08 10.02 0.50
CA ILE A 33 4.87 8.82 -0.32
C ILE A 33 5.80 7.71 0.18
N VAL A 34 5.21 6.56 0.49
CA VAL A 34 5.89 5.31 0.84
C VAL A 34 5.69 4.30 -0.28
N ASP A 35 6.75 3.58 -0.68
CA ASP A 35 6.61 2.47 -1.61
C ASP A 35 6.09 1.23 -0.87
N PHE A 36 4.82 0.90 -1.08
CA PHE A 36 4.17 -0.30 -0.52
C PHE A 36 4.18 -1.48 -1.50
N SER A 37 4.70 -1.32 -2.73
CA SER A 37 4.57 -2.31 -3.80
C SER A 37 5.18 -3.67 -3.47
N LYS A 38 6.13 -3.71 -2.52
CA LYS A 38 6.82 -4.90 -2.01
C LYS A 38 6.37 -5.34 -0.61
N MET A 39 5.34 -4.72 -0.05
CA MET A 39 4.85 -5.00 1.30
C MET A 39 3.57 -5.84 1.30
N ASN A 40 3.39 -6.63 2.35
CA ASN A 40 2.14 -7.34 2.63
C ASN A 40 1.13 -6.44 3.35
N TRP A 41 -0.12 -6.88 3.50
CA TRP A 41 -1.18 -6.03 4.07
C TRP A 41 -0.88 -5.67 5.53
N ALA A 42 -0.38 -6.60 6.33
CA ALA A 42 0.00 -6.35 7.72
C ALA A 42 1.09 -5.26 7.86
N GLN A 43 2.08 -5.24 6.96
CA GLN A 43 3.12 -4.21 6.93
C GLN A 43 2.56 -2.85 6.54
N ILE A 44 1.68 -2.80 5.53
CA ILE A 44 0.97 -1.57 5.12
C ILE A 44 0.14 -1.02 6.27
N GLU A 45 -0.63 -1.89 6.93
CA GLU A 45 -1.50 -1.52 8.04
C GLU A 45 -0.71 -0.96 9.22
N ARG A 46 0.41 -1.61 9.57
CA ARG A 46 1.30 -1.10 10.63
C ARG A 46 1.80 0.31 10.31
N ILE A 47 2.27 0.56 9.09
CA ILE A 47 2.80 1.87 8.70
C ILE A 47 1.68 2.92 8.69
N GLN A 48 0.51 2.59 8.17
CA GLN A 48 -0.62 3.52 8.17
C GLN A 48 -1.07 3.87 9.58
N ASN A 49 -1.18 2.88 10.48
CA ASN A 49 -1.55 3.11 11.89
C ASN A 49 -0.50 3.96 12.63
N GLN A 50 0.79 3.78 12.35
CA GLN A 50 1.87 4.60 12.94
C GLN A 50 1.86 6.06 12.46
N ASN A 51 1.15 6.36 11.37
CA ASN A 51 1.09 7.69 10.77
C ASN A 51 -0.35 8.23 10.71
N ASP A 52 -1.26 7.75 11.57
CA ASP A 52 -2.66 8.20 11.61
C ASP A 52 -3.37 8.17 10.24
N ASN A 53 -3.05 7.17 9.40
CA ASN A 53 -3.51 7.05 8.01
C ASN A 53 -3.17 8.26 7.11
N ALA A 54 -2.16 9.03 7.48
CA ALA A 54 -1.76 10.26 6.79
C ALA A 54 -0.72 10.05 5.68
N VAL A 55 -0.16 8.84 5.50
CA VAL A 55 0.79 8.59 4.42
C VAL A 55 0.10 8.21 3.11
N CYS A 56 0.63 8.73 2.02
CA CYS A 56 0.31 8.27 0.67
C CYS A 56 1.25 7.13 0.30
N GLY A 57 0.91 6.33 -0.71
CA GLY A 57 1.82 5.28 -1.12
C GLY A 57 1.61 4.74 -2.52
N MET A 58 2.64 4.08 -3.01
CA MET A 58 2.64 3.35 -4.26
C MET A 58 2.23 1.91 -3.99
N TYR A 59 1.12 1.49 -4.58
CA TYR A 59 0.57 0.14 -4.44
C TYR A 59 0.67 -0.57 -5.78
N ASN A 60 0.90 -1.87 -5.76
CA ASN A 60 0.73 -2.68 -6.96
C ASN A 60 -0.76 -2.94 -7.23
N HIS A 61 -1.09 -3.34 -8.45
CA HIS A 61 -2.48 -3.53 -8.88
C HIS A 61 -3.25 -4.52 -7.99
N LYS A 62 -2.61 -5.64 -7.61
CA LYS A 62 -3.24 -6.69 -6.80
C LYS A 62 -3.61 -6.19 -5.40
N GLN A 63 -2.79 -5.34 -4.79
CA GLN A 63 -3.10 -4.71 -3.50
C GLN A 63 -4.31 -3.77 -3.60
N LEU A 64 -4.45 -3.05 -4.73
CA LEU A 64 -5.61 -2.18 -4.96
C LEU A 64 -6.89 -2.97 -5.22
N GLU A 65 -6.80 -4.13 -5.89
CA GLU A 65 -7.92 -5.05 -6.08
C GLU A 65 -8.34 -5.71 -4.77
N ASN A 66 -7.38 -6.09 -3.93
CA ASN A 66 -7.60 -6.79 -2.64
C ASN A 66 -7.43 -5.84 -1.44
N TRP A 67 -7.92 -4.61 -1.55
CA TRP A 67 -7.75 -3.60 -0.50
C TRP A 67 -8.33 -4.08 0.83
N GLY A 68 -7.55 -4.03 1.92
CA GLY A 68 -8.00 -4.53 3.22
C GLY A 68 -7.57 -5.96 3.54
N HIS A 69 -6.94 -6.67 2.60
CA HIS A 69 -6.72 -8.10 2.69
C HIS A 69 -5.30 -8.49 2.26
N GLU A 70 -4.77 -9.53 2.91
CA GLU A 70 -3.55 -10.18 2.42
C GLU A 70 -3.77 -10.77 1.03
N LEU A 71 -2.75 -10.66 0.17
CA LEU A 71 -2.83 -11.27 -1.16
C LEU A 71 -2.91 -12.79 -1.01
N PRO A 72 -3.74 -13.47 -1.82
CA PRO A 72 -3.82 -14.92 -1.78
C PRO A 72 -2.43 -15.50 -2.09
N THR A 73 -1.83 -16.15 -1.10
CA THR A 73 -0.64 -16.94 -1.32
C THR A 73 -1.06 -18.21 -2.05
N PHE A 74 -0.39 -18.54 -3.15
CA PHE A 74 -0.64 -19.78 -3.90
C PHE A 74 -0.22 -21.06 -3.13
N THR A 75 -0.05 -20.98 -1.81
CA THR A 75 0.60 -22.02 -1.01
C THR A 75 -0.35 -23.06 -0.43
N ASN A 76 -1.64 -23.10 -0.79
CA ASN A 76 -2.51 -24.17 -0.28
C ASN A 76 -3.72 -24.57 -1.15
N SER A 77 -3.59 -24.54 -2.48
CA SER A 77 -4.63 -25.08 -3.37
C SER A 77 -4.41 -26.54 -3.78
N ILE A 78 -3.30 -27.17 -3.41
CA ILE A 78 -3.01 -28.58 -3.79
C ILE A 78 -3.68 -29.59 -2.84
N LYS A 79 -4.03 -29.22 -1.60
CA LYS A 79 -4.69 -30.17 -0.67
C LYS A 79 -6.19 -30.35 -0.87
N LYS A 80 -6.86 -29.58 -1.74
CA LYS A 80 -8.31 -29.69 -1.96
C LYS A 80 -8.72 -30.65 -3.09
N TRP A 81 -7.77 -31.14 -3.89
CA TRP A 81 -8.03 -32.07 -5.00
C TRP A 81 -7.45 -33.48 -4.77
N LEU A 82 -7.09 -33.81 -3.52
CA LEU A 82 -6.59 -35.13 -3.12
C LEU A 82 -7.38 -35.74 -1.95
N LEU A 83 -8.62 -35.29 -1.73
CA LEU A 83 -9.61 -35.97 -0.89
C LEU A 83 -10.95 -36.00 -1.62
#